data_AF-A0A0Q7T1V2-F1
#
_entry.id   AF-A0A0Q7T1V2-F1
#
_cell.length_a   1.000
_cell.length_b   1.000
_cell.length_c   1.000
_cell.angle_alpha   90.00
_cell.angle_beta   90.00
_cell.angle_gamma   90.00
#
_symmetry.space_group_name_H-M   'P 1'
#
loop_
_entity.id
_entity.type
_entity.pdbx_description
1 polymer ?
#
loop_
_entity_poly.entity_id
_entity_poly.type
_entity_poly.pdbx_seq_one_letter_code
_entity_poly.pdbx_strand_id
1 'polypeptide(L)'
;MKIAGLAVAAALMAAPAWAQQPAAPPPVLASPEAMVLPGATLAPDCGGLYNLAGRAFCVSAPLAGIGALAEAYIADLGSRGWLTAGGDDNRVVFVRRRDGGGCDGLQMQAFYDTTRPAGPAALGYLGFGPIPGDVCAAQPAAPAATVPPAQ
;
A
#
# COMPACT_ATOMS: atom_id res chain seq x y z
N MET A 1 -40.63 -42.20 46.98
CA MET A 1 -40.83 -41.93 45.55
C MET A 1 -40.61 -40.43 45.35
N LYS A 2 -39.49 -40.00 44.74
CA LYS A 2 -39.43 -39.44 43.36
C LYS A 2 -40.14 -38.05 43.32
N ILE A 3 -39.56 -36.89 42.94
CA ILE A 3 -38.50 -36.58 41.95
C ILE A 3 -37.93 -35.15 42.16
N ALA A 4 -36.61 -35.05 41.96
CA ALA A 4 -35.71 -33.99 41.46
C ALA A 4 -35.91 -32.49 41.74
N GLY A 5 -34.80 -31.89 42.18
CA GLY A 5 -34.50 -30.48 42.06
C GLY A 5 -34.01 -30.10 40.66
N LEU A 6 -34.07 -28.80 40.37
CA LEU A 6 -33.51 -28.16 39.18
C LEU A 6 -32.45 -27.14 39.65
N ALA A 7 -31.19 -27.52 39.50
CA ALA A 7 -30.07 -26.59 39.60
C ALA A 7 -29.89 -25.91 38.24
N VAL A 8 -30.06 -24.59 38.20
CA VAL A 8 -29.75 -23.74 37.04
C VAL A 8 -28.24 -23.56 36.99
N ALA A 9 -27.57 -24.34 36.13
CA ALA A 9 -26.17 -24.12 35.82
C ALA A 9 -26.06 -23.03 34.74
N ALA A 10 -25.81 -21.79 35.15
CA ALA A 10 -25.42 -20.71 34.24
C ALA A 10 -23.94 -20.92 33.86
N ALA A 11 -23.70 -21.59 32.72
CA ALA A 11 -22.38 -21.68 32.12
C ALA A 11 -22.00 -20.32 31.51
N LEU A 12 -21.24 -19.52 32.25
CA LEU A 12 -20.55 -18.35 31.74
C LEU A 12 -19.49 -18.80 30.73
N MET A 13 -19.81 -18.73 29.44
CA MET A 13 -18.81 -18.86 28.39
C MET A 13 -17.90 -17.62 28.41
N ALA A 14 -16.69 -17.77 28.94
CA ALA A 14 -15.61 -16.83 28.73
C ALA A 14 -15.12 -16.97 27.28
N ALA A 15 -15.70 -16.19 26.37
CA ALA A 15 -15.10 -16.00 25.05
C ALA A 15 -13.83 -15.14 25.23
N PRO A 16 -12.69 -15.49 24.60
CA PRO A 16 -11.58 -14.57 24.54
C PRO A 16 -12.03 -13.39 23.68
N ALA A 17 -12.14 -12.22 24.30
CA ALA A 17 -12.22 -10.97 23.57
C ALA A 17 -10.87 -10.80 22.85
N TRP A 18 -10.79 -11.25 21.60
CA TRP A 18 -9.79 -10.73 20.68
C TRP A 18 -10.12 -9.25 20.51
N ALA A 19 -9.42 -8.42 21.28
CA ALA A 19 -9.31 -7.02 20.98
C ALA A 19 -8.85 -6.95 19.52
N GLN A 20 -9.76 -6.56 18.63
CA GLN A 20 -9.41 -6.06 17.31
C GLN A 20 -8.58 -4.81 17.54
N GLN A 21 -7.28 -5.00 17.73
CA GLN A 21 -6.32 -3.94 17.68
C GLN A 21 -6.47 -3.34 16.28
N PRO A 22 -6.88 -2.08 16.14
CA PRO A 22 -6.81 -1.42 14.85
C PRO A 22 -5.39 -1.63 14.37
N ALA A 23 -5.22 -2.18 13.17
CA ALA A 23 -3.90 -2.25 12.55
C ALA A 23 -3.34 -0.84 12.61
N ALA A 24 -2.28 -0.65 13.42
CA ALA A 24 -1.61 0.63 13.48
C ALA A 24 -1.23 0.97 12.03
N PRO A 25 -1.52 2.19 11.56
CA PRO A 25 -1.12 2.59 10.22
C PRO A 25 0.38 2.30 10.08
N PRO A 26 0.83 1.70 8.97
CA PRO A 26 2.23 1.39 8.78
C PRO A 26 3.06 2.67 9.00
N PRO A 27 4.21 2.60 9.68
CA PRO A 27 5.02 3.76 10.10
C PRO A 27 5.72 4.49 8.93
N VAL A 28 5.13 4.44 7.74
CA VAL A 28 5.74 4.83 6.47
C VAL A 28 5.32 6.23 6.04
N LEU A 29 4.12 6.67 6.42
CA LEU A 29 3.63 7.97 6.00
C LEU A 29 3.63 8.89 7.22
N ALA A 30 4.60 9.81 7.27
CA ALA A 30 4.40 11.08 7.95
C ALA A 30 3.05 11.69 7.49
N SER A 31 2.50 12.65 8.23
CA SER A 31 1.20 13.22 7.87
C SER A 31 1.18 13.59 6.37
N PRO A 32 0.05 13.44 5.66
CA PRO A 32 -0.02 13.64 4.20
C PRO A 32 0.67 14.94 3.73
N GLU A 33 0.62 15.99 4.54
CA GLU A 33 1.25 17.28 4.30
C GLU A 33 2.79 17.20 4.28
N ALA A 34 3.40 16.37 5.14
CA ALA A 34 4.85 16.16 5.20
C ALA A 34 5.41 15.37 4.01
N MET A 35 4.53 14.79 3.20
CA MET A 35 4.84 14.07 1.97
C MET A 35 4.66 14.96 0.72
N VAL A 36 4.19 16.21 0.83
CA VAL A 36 4.03 17.09 -0.33
C VAL A 36 5.36 17.80 -0.64
N LEU A 37 5.98 17.45 -1.77
CA LEU A 37 7.23 18.08 -2.23
C LEU A 37 6.97 19.37 -3.01
N PRO A 38 7.97 20.26 -3.15
CA PRO A 38 7.86 21.43 -4.03
C PRO A 38 7.41 21.05 -5.44
N GLY A 39 6.44 21.80 -5.98
CA GLY A 39 5.85 21.52 -7.30
C GLY A 39 4.71 20.49 -7.29
N ALA A 40 4.44 19.84 -6.15
CA ALA A 40 3.27 18.99 -5.95
C ALA A 40 2.11 19.76 -5.33
N THR A 41 0.88 19.40 -5.71
CA THR A 41 -0.35 19.78 -5.00
C THR A 41 -1.00 18.52 -4.44
N LEU A 42 -1.44 18.54 -3.17
CA LEU A 42 -2.17 17.42 -2.59
C LEU A 42 -3.46 17.14 -3.37
N ALA A 43 -3.68 15.88 -3.76
CA ALA A 43 -4.83 15.44 -4.55
C ALA A 43 -5.58 14.33 -3.79
N PRO A 44 -6.39 14.64 -2.77
CA PRO A 44 -6.95 13.64 -1.84
C PRO A 44 -7.94 12.65 -2.51
N ASP A 45 -8.49 13.01 -3.67
CA ASP A 45 -9.37 12.18 -4.48
C ASP A 45 -8.64 11.43 -5.62
N CYS A 46 -7.33 11.64 -5.77
CA CYS A 46 -6.52 11.12 -6.87
C CYS A 46 -7.10 11.45 -8.26
N GLY A 47 -7.79 12.59 -8.39
CA GLY A 47 -8.47 13.00 -9.62
C GLY A 47 -9.73 12.19 -9.95
N GLY A 48 -10.26 11.42 -8.99
CA GLY A 48 -11.39 10.51 -9.21
C GLY A 48 -11.02 9.27 -10.06
N LEU A 49 -9.73 9.00 -10.24
CA LEU A 49 -9.24 7.93 -11.11
C LEU A 49 -8.96 6.65 -10.31
N TYR A 50 -9.18 5.50 -10.96
CA TYR A 50 -8.80 4.16 -10.49
C TYR A 50 -9.28 3.78 -9.08
N ASN A 51 -10.32 4.44 -8.56
CA ASN A 51 -10.86 4.21 -7.21
C ASN A 51 -9.80 4.37 -6.09
N LEU A 52 -8.86 5.30 -6.26
CA LEU A 52 -7.75 5.51 -5.32
C LEU A 52 -8.07 6.48 -4.17
N ALA A 53 -9.18 7.21 -4.23
CA ALA A 53 -9.62 8.11 -3.17
C ALA A 53 -9.69 7.39 -1.82
N GLY A 54 -8.98 7.90 -0.82
CA GLY A 54 -8.88 7.31 0.52
C GLY A 54 -8.11 5.98 0.60
N ARG A 55 -7.53 5.50 -0.50
CA ARG A 55 -6.74 4.25 -0.57
C ARG A 55 -5.26 4.49 -0.86
N ALA A 56 -4.96 5.60 -1.51
CA ALA A 56 -3.61 6.05 -1.79
C ALA A 56 -3.42 7.48 -1.30
N PHE A 57 -2.19 7.83 -0.97
CA PHE A 57 -1.77 9.22 -0.92
C PHE A 57 -1.50 9.67 -2.36
N CYS A 58 -2.10 10.77 -2.80
CA CYS A 58 -1.92 11.26 -4.16
C CYS A 58 -1.53 12.72 -4.17
N VAL A 59 -0.67 13.06 -5.11
CA VAL A 59 -0.36 14.44 -5.46
C VAL A 59 -0.52 14.64 -6.96
N SER A 60 -0.75 15.88 -7.36
CA SER A 60 -0.86 16.28 -8.76
C SER A 60 0.16 17.34 -9.13
N ALA A 61 0.53 17.37 -10.41
CA ALA A 61 1.29 18.43 -11.05
C ALA A 61 0.91 18.51 -12.54
N PRO A 62 1.27 19.59 -13.27
CA PRO A 62 1.14 19.61 -14.72
C PRO A 62 1.88 18.42 -15.35
N LEU A 63 1.31 17.83 -16.41
CA LEU A 63 1.82 16.62 -17.05
C LEU A 63 3.25 16.84 -17.60
N ALA A 64 3.58 18.06 -18.02
CA ALA A 64 4.94 18.43 -18.43
C ALA A 64 5.98 18.32 -17.30
N GLY A 65 5.56 18.44 -16.03
CA GLY A 65 6.44 18.39 -14.86
C GLY A 65 6.35 17.09 -14.06
N ILE A 66 5.44 16.18 -14.39
CA ILE A 66 5.16 15.00 -13.55
C ILE A 66 6.35 14.06 -13.43
N GLY A 67 7.15 13.91 -14.50
CA GLY A 67 8.36 13.09 -14.49
C GLY A 67 9.43 13.66 -13.55
N ALA A 68 9.69 14.97 -13.63
CA ALA A 68 10.63 15.62 -12.71
C ALA A 68 10.17 15.53 -11.24
N LEU A 69 8.85 15.60 -11.00
CA LEU A 69 8.30 15.38 -9.67
C LEU A 69 8.50 13.93 -9.19
N ALA A 70 8.33 12.94 -10.07
CA ALA A 70 8.57 11.54 -9.73
C ALA A 70 10.04 11.31 -9.31
N GLU A 71 10.99 11.88 -10.04
CA GLU A 71 12.42 11.83 -9.68
C GLU A 71 12.71 12.49 -8.33
N ALA A 72 12.06 13.61 -8.03
CA ALA A 72 12.19 14.26 -6.72
C ALA A 72 11.68 13.37 -5.57
N TYR A 73 10.58 12.64 -5.78
CA TYR A 73 10.09 11.66 -4.81
C TYR A 73 11.02 10.46 -4.65
N ILE A 74 11.61 9.96 -5.74
CA ILE A 74 12.61 8.88 -5.68
C ILE A 74 13.80 9.32 -4.82
N ALA A 75 14.31 10.54 -5.04
CA ALA A 75 15.41 11.09 -4.26
C ALA A 75 15.05 11.31 -2.78
N ASP A 76 13.89 11.91 -2.50
CA ASP A 76 13.41 12.14 -1.13
C ASP A 76 13.22 10.82 -0.38
N LEU A 77 12.54 9.84 -0.98
CA LEU A 77 12.36 8.51 -0.38
C LEU A 77 13.70 7.80 -0.17
N GLY A 78 14.63 7.93 -1.12
CA GLY A 78 16.00 7.46 -1.00
C GLY A 78 16.71 8.01 0.24
N SER A 79 16.59 9.33 0.48
CA SER A 79 17.16 9.98 1.67
C SER A 79 16.56 9.48 2.99
N ARG A 80 15.36 8.89 2.93
CA ARG A 80 14.63 8.29 4.06
C ARG A 80 14.83 6.77 4.18
N GLY A 81 15.78 6.21 3.45
CA GLY A 81 16.17 4.81 3.52
C GLY A 81 15.34 3.85 2.65
N TRP A 82 14.49 4.36 1.75
CA TRP A 82 13.82 3.54 0.75
C TRP A 82 14.75 3.23 -0.42
N LEU A 83 14.65 2.00 -0.95
CA LEU A 83 15.43 1.52 -2.08
C LEU A 83 14.48 1.19 -3.23
N THR A 84 14.80 1.60 -4.45
CA THR A 84 14.06 1.16 -5.65
C THR A 84 14.32 -0.33 -5.88
N ALA A 85 13.27 -1.14 -5.89
CA ALA A 85 13.35 -2.59 -6.07
C ALA A 85 12.87 -3.06 -7.45
N GLY A 86 12.23 -2.19 -8.22
CA GLY A 86 11.73 -2.50 -9.55
C GLY A 86 10.67 -1.49 -10.00
N GLY A 87 10.07 -1.75 -11.15
CA GLY A 87 9.13 -0.83 -11.75
C GLY A 87 8.97 -1.03 -13.25
N ASP A 88 8.16 -0.18 -13.85
CA ASP A 88 8.08 0.05 -15.29
C ASP A 88 8.02 1.56 -15.55
N ASP A 89 7.82 1.97 -16.81
CA ASP A 89 7.87 3.38 -17.23
C ASP A 89 7.01 4.33 -16.39
N ASN A 90 5.90 3.83 -15.81
CA ASN A 90 5.00 4.66 -14.99
C ASN A 90 4.94 4.23 -13.53
N ARG A 91 5.64 3.18 -13.12
CA ARG A 91 5.57 2.64 -11.76
C ARG A 91 6.95 2.45 -11.16
N VAL A 92 7.12 2.85 -9.91
CA VAL A 92 8.31 2.52 -9.11
C VAL A 92 7.87 1.79 -7.85
N VAL A 93 8.52 0.66 -7.57
CA VAL A 93 8.37 -0.10 -6.33
C VAL A 93 9.57 0.17 -5.46
N PHE A 94 9.31 0.54 -4.21
CA PHE A 94 10.31 0.77 -3.18
C PHE A 94 10.23 -0.28 -2.09
N VAL A 95 11.39 -0.59 -1.51
CA VAL A 95 11.52 -1.45 -0.32
C VAL A 95 12.32 -0.71 0.74
N ARG A 96 11.95 -0.90 2.01
CA ARG A 96 12.73 -0.43 3.14
C ARG A 96 12.89 -1.56 4.15
N ARG A 97 14.13 -1.87 4.51
CA ARG A 97 14.43 -2.89 5.52
C ARG A 97 13.96 -2.44 6.89
N ARG A 98 13.38 -3.35 7.67
CA ARG A 98 13.01 -3.13 9.07
C ARG A 98 14.14 -3.59 9.99
N ASP A 99 14.32 -2.91 11.11
CA ASP A 99 15.36 -3.26 12.10
C ASP A 99 15.19 -4.68 12.66
N GLY A 100 13.95 -5.16 12.79
CA GLY A 100 13.61 -6.51 13.25
C GLY A 100 13.59 -7.59 12.16
N GLY A 101 14.02 -7.27 10.93
CA GLY A 101 13.94 -8.16 9.78
C GLY A 101 12.69 -7.98 8.92
N GLY A 102 12.79 -8.44 7.67
CA GLY A 102 11.79 -8.19 6.62
C GLY A 102 11.82 -6.75 6.10
N CYS A 103 10.87 -6.44 5.21
CA CYS A 103 10.81 -5.15 4.53
C CYS A 103 9.39 -4.60 4.44
N ASP A 104 9.28 -3.27 4.56
CA ASP A 104 8.11 -2.52 4.11
C ASP A 104 8.17 -2.37 2.59
N GLY A 105 7.02 -2.39 1.92
CA GLY A 105 6.89 -2.08 0.49
C GLY A 105 6.06 -0.83 0.25
N LEU A 106 6.43 -0.04 -0.74
CA LEU A 106 5.72 1.14 -1.19
C LEU A 106 5.71 1.17 -2.71
N GLN A 107 4.58 1.51 -3.32
CA GLN A 107 4.47 1.72 -4.76
C GLN A 107 4.16 3.19 -5.03
N MET A 108 4.89 3.80 -5.97
CA MET A 108 4.54 5.04 -6.63
C MET A 108 4.09 4.74 -8.06
N GLN A 109 2.95 5.27 -8.48
CA GLN A 109 2.39 5.11 -9.82
C GLN A 109 2.05 6.48 -10.41
N ALA A 110 2.58 6.78 -11.58
CA ALA A 110 2.19 7.92 -12.39
C ALA A 110 0.97 7.57 -13.25
N PHE A 111 0.00 8.48 -13.33
CA PHE A 111 -1.18 8.34 -14.18
C PHE A 111 -1.82 9.70 -14.48
N TYR A 112 -2.73 9.73 -15.46
CA TYR A 112 -3.52 10.90 -15.81
C TYR A 112 -4.86 10.46 -16.44
N ASP A 113 -5.79 11.40 -16.59
CA ASP A 113 -7.08 11.11 -17.22
C ASP A 113 -6.94 11.07 -18.75
N THR A 114 -6.92 9.86 -19.31
CA THR A 114 -6.83 9.62 -20.76
C THR A 114 -8.14 9.85 -21.51
N THR A 115 -9.26 10.10 -20.80
CA THR A 115 -10.54 10.46 -21.42
C THR A 115 -10.62 11.94 -21.81
N ARG A 116 -9.65 12.74 -21.34
CA ARG A 116 -9.50 14.16 -21.68
C ARG A 116 -8.28 14.37 -22.58
N PRO A 117 -8.25 15.44 -23.41
CA PRO A 117 -7.08 15.77 -24.21
C PRO A 117 -5.82 15.88 -23.35
N ALA A 118 -4.79 15.12 -23.72
CA ALA A 118 -3.47 15.26 -23.13
C ALA A 118 -2.85 16.60 -23.56
N GLY A 119 -2.10 17.22 -22.64
CA GLY A 119 -1.38 18.46 -22.90
C GLY A 119 -0.43 18.80 -21.76
N PRO A 120 0.55 19.68 -21.97
CA PRO A 120 1.56 20.00 -20.96
C PRO A 120 0.96 20.55 -19.66
N ALA A 121 -0.19 21.24 -19.75
CA ALA A 121 -0.93 21.77 -18.61
C ALA A 121 -2.02 20.84 -18.06
N ALA A 122 -2.28 19.69 -18.71
CA ALA A 122 -3.17 18.69 -18.14
C ALA A 122 -2.61 18.18 -16.81
N LEU A 123 -3.48 17.74 -15.89
CA LEU A 123 -3.00 17.21 -14.61
C LEU A 123 -2.52 15.77 -14.78
N GLY A 124 -1.27 15.54 -14.35
CA GLY A 124 -0.77 14.23 -14.00
C GLY A 124 -0.84 14.03 -12.49
N TYR A 125 -0.88 12.77 -12.07
CA TYR A 125 -0.93 12.37 -10.66
C TYR A 125 0.19 11.37 -10.37
N LEU A 126 0.72 11.45 -9.16
CA LEU A 126 1.52 10.39 -8.54
C LEU A 126 0.72 9.84 -7.37
N GLY A 127 0.36 8.55 -7.45
CA GLY A 127 -0.30 7.82 -6.38
C GLY A 127 0.69 6.94 -5.63
N PHE A 128 0.63 6.99 -4.30
CA PHE A 128 1.47 6.25 -3.38
C PHE A 128 0.63 5.29 -2.55
N GLY A 129 0.95 4.01 -2.62
CA GLY A 129 0.24 2.95 -1.89
C GLY A 129 1.20 1.99 -1.21
N PRO A 130 1.00 1.64 0.06
CA PRO A 130 1.80 0.60 0.71
C PRO A 130 1.53 -0.76 0.04
N ILE A 131 2.57 -1.55 -0.16
CA ILE A 131 2.44 -2.94 -0.59
C ILE A 131 2.31 -3.78 0.69
N PRO A 132 1.21 -4.52 0.88
CA PRO A 132 0.98 -5.27 2.11
C PRO A 132 1.93 -6.48 2.21
N GLY A 133 2.32 -6.81 3.44
CA GLY A 133 3.14 -7.97 3.77
C GLY A 133 4.63 -7.66 3.93
N ASP A 134 5.43 -8.71 4.09
CA ASP A 134 6.89 -8.63 4.08
C ASP A 134 7.40 -8.86 2.65
N VAL A 135 7.75 -7.77 1.96
CA VAL A 135 8.18 -7.82 0.56
C VAL A 135 9.57 -8.42 0.36
N CYS A 136 10.32 -8.66 1.45
CA CYS A 136 11.60 -9.36 1.43
C CYS A 136 11.49 -10.83 1.81
N ALA A 137 10.31 -11.32 2.18
CA ALA A 137 10.11 -12.74 2.44
C ALA A 137 10.33 -13.55 1.15
N ALA A 138 11.03 -14.67 1.26
CA ALA A 138 11.18 -15.60 0.14
C ALA A 138 9.79 -16.03 -0.32
N GLN A 139 9.48 -15.80 -1.61
CA GLN A 139 8.27 -16.33 -2.24
C GLN A 139 8.25 -17.85 -2.02
N PRO A 140 7.16 -18.43 -1.47
CA PRO A 140 7.05 -19.87 -1.36
C PRO A 140 7.29 -20.49 -2.73
N ALA A 141 8.22 -21.45 -2.82
CA ALA A 141 8.47 -22.16 -4.06
C ALA A 141 7.15 -22.73 -4.58
N ALA A 142 6.83 -22.45 -5.85
CA ALA A 142 5.65 -23.03 -6.49
C ALA A 142 5.73 -24.57 -6.39
N PRO A 143 4.64 -25.27 -6.04
CA PRO A 143 4.64 -26.72 -5.99
C PRO A 143 5.11 -27.28 -7.34
N ALA A 144 6.07 -28.22 -7.30
CA ALA A 144 6.54 -28.87 -8.51
C ALA A 144 5.35 -29.50 -9.25
N ALA A 145 5.17 -29.13 -10.52
CA ALA A 145 4.17 -29.76 -11.37
C ALA A 145 4.50 -31.25 -11.49
N THR A 146 3.58 -32.10 -11.03
CA THR A 146 3.69 -33.55 -11.18
C THR A 146 3.44 -33.87 -12.65
N VAL A 147 4.50 -34.23 -13.39
CA VAL A 147 4.37 -34.74 -14.76
C VAL A 147 3.80 -36.16 -14.65
N PRO A 148 2.60 -36.46 -15.19
CA PRO A 148 2.07 -37.81 -15.17
C PRO A 148 2.95 -38.71 -16.06
N PRO A 149 3.15 -39.99 -15.69
CA PRO A 149 3.97 -40.90 -16.48
C PRO A 149 3.34 -41.13 -17.86
N ALA A 150 4.17 -41.09 -18.90
CA ALA A 150 3.79 -41.42 -20.26
C ALA A 150 3.33 -42.89 -20.35
N GLN A 151 2.21 -43.11 -21.04
CA GLN A 151 1.67 -44.42 -21.40
C GLN A 151 2.25 -44.86 -22.74
#